data_AF-A0A6B3GFJ7-F1
#
_entry.id   AF-A0A6B3GFJ7-F1
#
_cell.length_a   1.000
_cell.length_b   1.000
_cell.length_c   1.000
_cell.angle_alpha   90.00
_cell.angle_beta   90.00
_cell.angle_gamma   90.00
#
_symmetry.space_group_name_H-M   'P 1'
#
loop_
_entity.id
_entity.type
_entity.pdbx_description
1 polymer ?
#
loop_
_entity_poly.entity_id
_entity_poly.type
_entity_poly.pdbx_seq_one_letter_code
_entity_poly.pdbx_strand_id
1 'polypeptide(L)' 'AEDGKLYAQPFYGESSFLMYRKDVFEKQGLTMPEKPTWEEVAKLAERTDGAERGMKGICLRGLPGWGEVIAP' A
#
# COMPACT_ATOMS: atom_id res chain seq x y z
N ALA A 1 7.32 8.89 28.25
CA ALA A 1 8.41 9.55 29.01
C ALA A 1 8.27 11.04 28.77
N GLU A 2 7.91 11.82 29.79
CA GLU A 2 7.77 13.27 29.72
C GLU A 2 8.98 13.99 30.36
N ASP A 3 10.08 13.25 30.56
CA ASP A 3 11.28 13.69 31.26
C ASP A 3 12.31 14.40 30.36
N GLY A 4 11.97 14.65 29.09
CA GLY A 4 12.81 15.34 28.12
C GLY A 4 14.06 14.56 27.68
N LYS A 5 14.20 13.27 28.00
CA LYS A 5 15.35 12.45 27.65
C LYS A 5 15.11 11.64 26.38
N LEU A 6 16.16 11.48 25.57
CA LEU A 6 16.16 10.65 24.37
C LEU A 6 16.57 9.21 24.71
N TYR A 7 15.68 8.24 24.49
CA TYR A 7 15.92 6.82 24.80
C TYR A 7 16.18 5.96 23.56
N ALA A 8 15.92 6.48 22.37
CA ALA A 8 16.12 5.80 21.10
C ALA A 8 16.40 6.83 20.01
N GLN A 9 17.16 6.43 18.98
CA GLN A 9 17.44 7.25 17.82
C GLN A 9 16.70 6.68 16.61
N PRO A 10 15.91 7.48 15.87
CA PRO A 10 15.26 7.01 14.67
C PRO A 10 16.33 6.71 13.60
N PHE A 11 16.42 5.44 13.19
CA PHE A 11 17.25 5.05 12.05
C PHE A 11 16.57 5.44 10.73
N TYR A 12 15.26 5.25 10.67
CA TYR A 12 14.41 5.54 9.53
C TYR A 12 12.97 5.78 10.03
N GLY A 13 12.20 6.56 9.27
CA GLY A 13 10.79 6.79 9.52
C GLY A 13 9.98 6.50 8.27
N GLU A 14 8.82 5.89 8.44
CA GLU A 14 7.92 5.54 7.34
C GLU A 14 6.54 6.14 7.50
N SER A 15 5.85 6.23 6.37
CA SER A 15 4.41 6.46 6.30
C SER A 15 3.81 5.44 5.32
N SER A 16 2.48 5.45 5.18
CA SER A 16 1.76 4.51 4.31
C SER A 16 1.14 5.25 3.14
N PHE A 17 1.32 4.71 1.93
CA PHE A 17 0.80 5.29 0.70
C PHE A 17 0.26 4.18 -0.21
N LEU A 18 -0.69 4.53 -1.07
CA LEU A 18 -1.13 3.65 -2.14
C LEU A 18 -0.09 3.64 -3.26
N MET A 19 0.37 2.44 -3.64
CA MET A 19 1.26 2.23 -4.78
C MET A 19 0.50 1.46 -5.87
N TYR A 20 0.75 1.78 -7.14
CA TYR A 20 0.08 1.12 -8.28
C TYR A 20 0.99 1.02 -9.51
N ARG A 21 0.65 0.11 -10.43
CA ARG A 21 1.37 -0.11 -11.70
C ARG A 21 0.84 0.79 -12.81
N LYS A 22 1.58 1.88 -13.10
CA LYS A 22 1.19 2.85 -14.14
C LYS A 22 1.07 2.22 -15.53
N ASP A 23 2.00 1.34 -15.88
CA ASP A 23 2.02 0.67 -17.18
C ASP A 23 0.83 -0.27 -17.39
N VAL A 24 0.38 -0.95 -16.33
CA VAL A 24 -0.85 -1.76 -16.38
C VAL A 24 -2.07 -0.86 -16.51
N PHE A 25 -2.14 0.22 -15.73
CA PHE A 25 -3.24 1.18 -15.79
C PHE A 25 -3.36 1.81 -17.18
N GLU A 26 -2.25 2.25 -17.77
CA GLU A 26 -2.21 2.80 -19.13
C GLU A 26 -2.68 1.78 -20.17
N LYS A 27 -2.20 0.53 -20.13
CA LYS A 27 -2.65 -0.55 -21.02
C LYS A 27 -4.15 -0.87 -20.90
N GLN A 28 -4.72 -0.69 -19.71
CA GLN A 28 -6.13 -0.92 -19.42
C GLN A 28 -7.00 0.34 -19.58
N GLY A 29 -6.43 1.48 -19.96
CA GLY A 29 -7.13 2.76 -20.09
C GLY A 29 -7.67 3.29 -18.76
N LEU A 30 -6.99 3.02 -17.66
CA LEU A 30 -7.36 3.41 -16.30
C LEU A 30 -6.47 4.55 -15.78
N THR A 31 -7.02 5.37 -14.89
CA THR A 31 -6.29 6.44 -14.19
C THR A 31 -6.58 6.39 -12.70
N MET A 32 -5.53 6.47 -11.87
CA MET A 32 -5.67 6.56 -10.41
C MET A 32 -5.97 8.02 -10.02
N PRO A 33 -7.02 8.32 -9.24
CA PRO A 33 -7.24 9.64 -8.66
C PRO A 33 -6.10 10.07 -7.75
N GLU A 34 -5.88 11.38 -7.57
CA GLU A 34 -4.83 11.90 -6.68
C GLU A 34 -5.07 11.53 -5.20
N LYS A 35 -6.34 11.47 -4.79
CA LYS A 35 -6.78 11.14 -3.43
C LYS A 35 -7.93 10.13 -3.49
N PRO A 36 -7.64 8.87 -3.83
CA PRO A 36 -8.69 7.89 -4.07
C PRO A 36 -9.36 7.47 -2.75
N THR A 37 -10.64 7.18 -2.82
CA THR A 37 -11.36 6.49 -1.74
C THR A 37 -11.08 4.98 -1.81
N TRP A 38 -11.29 4.25 -0.71
CA TRP A 38 -11.13 2.79 -0.71
C TRP A 38 -12.09 2.08 -1.67
N GLU A 39 -13.27 2.66 -1.93
CA GLU A 39 -14.22 2.12 -2.90
C GLU A 39 -13.69 2.26 -4.34
N GLU A 40 -13.03 3.37 -4.66
CA GLU A 40 -12.36 3.56 -5.94
C GLU A 40 -11.17 2.62 -6.10
N VAL A 41 -10.37 2.44 -5.03
CA VAL A 41 -9.26 1.47 -5.01
C VAL A 41 -9.78 0.06 -5.26
N ALA A 42 -10.85 -0.35 -4.61
CA ALA A 42 -11.45 -1.68 -4.80
C ALA A 42 -11.93 -1.89 -6.26
N LYS A 43 -12.62 -0.91 -6.84
CA LYS A 43 -13.07 -0.96 -8.25
C LYS A 43 -11.91 -1.02 -9.24
N LEU A 44 -10.85 -0.23 -9.01
CA LEU A 44 -9.66 -0.24 -9.86
C LEU A 44 -8.86 -1.55 -9.72
N ALA A 45 -8.79 -2.11 -8.52
CA ALA A 45 -8.20 -3.42 -8.26
C ALA A 45 -8.97 -4.52 -9.02
N GLU A 46 -10.31 -4.55 -8.93
CA GLU A 46 -11.13 -5.50 -9.68
C GLU A 46 -10.86 -5.44 -11.19
N ARG A 47 -10.76 -4.22 -11.75
CA ARG A 47 -10.48 -4.00 -13.18
C ARG A 47 -9.08 -4.43 -13.62
N THR A 48 -8.14 -4.56 -12.69
CA THR A 48 -6.75 -4.97 -12.98
C THR A 48 -6.46 -6.40 -12.56
N ASP A 49 -7.39 -7.11 -11.91
CA ASP A 49 -7.20 -8.52 -11.56
C ASP A 49 -7.05 -9.36 -12.83
N GLY A 50 -5.96 -10.13 -12.93
CA GLY A 50 -5.66 -10.93 -14.11
C GLY A 50 -5.29 -10.15 -15.38
N ALA A 51 -5.06 -8.83 -15.31
CA ALA A 51 -4.63 -8.05 -16.48
C ALA A 51 -3.22 -8.45 -16.99
N GLU A 52 -2.42 -9.13 -16.17
CA GLU A 52 -1.26 -9.91 -16.59
C GLU A 52 -1.40 -11.35 -16.06
N ARG A 53 -0.78 -12.32 -16.74
CA ARG A 53 -0.89 -13.74 -16.36
C ARG A 53 -0.39 -13.95 -14.93
N GLY A 54 -1.29 -14.34 -14.03
CA GLY A 54 -1.00 -14.59 -12.61
C GLY A 54 -1.02 -13.35 -11.72
N MET A 55 -1.38 -12.17 -12.25
CA MET A 55 -1.45 -10.94 -11.49
C MET A 55 -2.74 -10.85 -10.67
N LYS A 56 -2.62 -10.26 -9.48
CA LYS A 56 -3.74 -9.83 -8.64
C LYS A 56 -3.89 -8.32 -8.63
N GLY A 57 -5.13 -7.85 -8.63
CA GLY A 57 -5.46 -6.43 -8.69
C GLY A 57 -5.04 -5.63 -7.46
N ILE A 58 -4.91 -6.29 -6.31
CA ILE A 58 -4.40 -5.71 -5.07
C ILE A 58 -3.71 -6.76 -4.21
N CYS A 59 -2.70 -6.35 -3.47
CA CYS A 59 -2.06 -7.13 -2.42
C CYS A 59 -2.01 -6.31 -1.13
N LEU A 60 -2.38 -6.94 -0.02
CA LEU A 60 -2.40 -6.35 1.31
C LEU A 60 -1.83 -7.36 2.31
N ARG A 61 -1.43 -6.89 3.49
CA ARG A 61 -0.96 -7.76 4.56
C ARG A 61 -2.10 -8.67 5.01
N GLY A 62 -1.88 -9.98 4.97
CA GLY A 62 -2.82 -11.00 5.48
C GLY A 62 -2.20 -11.93 6.52
N LEU A 63 -0.90 -11.78 6.82
CA LEU A 63 -0.21 -12.57 7.83
C LEU A 63 -0.59 -12.06 9.23
N PRO A 64 -0.99 -12.95 10.16
CA PRO A 64 -1.30 -12.53 11.53
C PRO A 64 -0.04 -12.12 12.29
N GLY A 65 0.01 -10.88 12.76
CA GLY A 65 1.11 -10.35 13.56
C GLY A 65 0.80 -8.92 14.01
N TRP A 66 1.10 -8.59 15.27
CA TRP A 66 0.69 -7.31 15.86
C TRP A 66 1.39 -6.09 15.24
N GLY A 67 2.52 -6.29 14.57
CA GLY A 67 3.25 -5.19 13.94
C GLY A 67 4.48 -5.62 13.18
N GLU A 68 4.35 -6.39 12.10
CA GLU A 68 5.46 -6.82 11.21
C GLU A 68 6.18 -5.66 10.47
N VAL A 69 6.08 -4.45 11.02
CA VAL A 69 6.91 -3.28 10.70
C VAL A 69 7.97 -3.05 11.78
N ILE A 70 7.75 -3.46 13.04
CA ILE A 70 8.68 -3.16 14.16
C ILE A 70 8.67 -4.22 15.31
N ALA A 71 7.94 -5.33 15.19
CA ALA A 71 8.01 -6.42 16.18
C ALA A 71 9.14 -7.39 15.82
N PRO A 72 9.91 -7.93 16.79
CA PRO A 72 10.83 -9.04 16.52
C PRO A 72 10.09 -10.28 16.00
#